data_AF-A0A968K465-F1
#
_entry.id   AF-A0A968K465-F1
#
_cell.length_a   1.000
_cell.length_b   1.000
_cell.length_c   1.000
_cell.angle_alpha   90.00
_cell.angle_beta   90.00
_cell.angle_gamma   90.00
#
_symmetry.space_group_name_H-M   'P 1'
#
loop_
_entity.id
_entity.type
_entity.pdbx_description
1 polymer ?
#
loop_
_entity_poly.entity_id
_entity_poly.type
_entity_poly.pdbx_seq_one_letter_code
_entity_poly.pdbx_strand_id
1 'polypeptide(L)' 'MAKYGIIVDLNRCTGCMTCVIACKQENLTRPGVWWNKILELESETLDRITYVRHACMH' A
#
# COMPACT_ATOMS: atom_id res chain seq x y z
N MET A 1 16.00 14.42 -18.34
CA MET A 1 16.00 13.09 -17.69
C MET A 1 14.57 12.69 -17.40
N ALA A 2 14.23 11.40 -17.55
CA ALA A 2 12.91 10.89 -17.18
C ALA A 2 12.73 10.86 -15.66
N LYS A 3 11.48 11.04 -15.18
CA LYS A 3 11.10 10.92 -13.77
C LYS A 3 10.25 9.66 -13.58
N TYR A 4 10.43 8.99 -12.46
CA TYR A 4 9.61 7.84 -12.09
C TYR A 4 8.47 8.25 -11.16
N GLY A 5 7.36 7.51 -11.21
CA GLY A 5 6.21 7.69 -10.34
C GLY A 5 5.46 6.36 -10.18
N ILE A 6 4.69 6.26 -9.10
CA ILE A 6 3.84 5.11 -8.79
C ILE A 6 2.39 5.58 -8.74
N ILE A 7 1.52 4.91 -9.48
CA ILE A 7 0.07 5.13 -9.45
C ILE A 7 -0.57 3.84 -8.94
N VAL A 8 -1.52 3.98 -8.02
CA VAL A 8 -2.26 2.86 -7.43
C VAL A 8 -3.74 3.13 -7.60
N ASP A 9 -4.45 2.20 -8.23
CA ASP A 9 -5.91 2.24 -8.33
C ASP A 9 -6.56 1.64 -7.07
N LEU A 10 -7.15 2.51 -6.25
CA LEU A 10 -7.78 2.14 -5.00
C LEU A 10 -9.11 1.40 -5.19
N ASN A 11 -9.79 1.57 -6.32
CA ASN A 11 -11.07 0.89 -6.57
C ASN A 11 -10.89 -0.60 -6.87
N ARG A 12 -9.67 -1.02 -7.23
CA ARG A 12 -9.31 -2.42 -7.50
C ARG A 12 -8.53 -3.06 -6.36
N CYS A 13 -8.12 -2.28 -5.36
CA CYS A 13 -7.37 -2.79 -4.23
C CYS A 13 -8.31 -3.57 -3.29
N THR A 14 -7.97 -4.84 -3.02
CA THR A 14 -8.77 -5.72 -2.13
C THR A 14 -8.17 -5.90 -0.75
N GLY A 15 -7.05 -5.22 -0.45
CA GLY A 15 -6.35 -5.38 0.83
C GLY A 15 -5.56 -6.68 0.96
N CYS A 16 -5.23 -7.38 -0.13
CA CYS A 16 -4.58 -8.71 -0.11
C CYS A 16 -3.15 -8.76 0.48
N MET A 17 -2.56 -7.63 0.84
CA MET A 17 -1.21 -7.51 1.44
C MET A 17 -0.03 -8.02 0.59
N THR A 18 -0.24 -8.52 -0.62
CA THR A 18 0.86 -9.04 -1.48
C THR A 18 1.95 -8.00 -1.72
N CYS A 19 1.59 -6.74 -1.93
CA CYS A 19 2.56 -5.67 -2.14
C CYS A 19 3.38 -5.32 -0.89
N VAL A 20 2.85 -5.59 0.31
CA VAL A 20 3.54 -5.42 1.60
C VAL A 20 4.55 -6.54 1.78
N ILE A 21 4.14 -7.79 1.55
CA ILE A 21 4.98 -8.98 1.65
C ILE A 21 6.11 -8.94 0.62
N ALA A 22 5.81 -8.61 -0.64
CA ALA A 22 6.82 -8.50 -1.69
C ALA A 22 7.90 -7.46 -1.34
N CYS A 23 7.50 -6.29 -0.82
CA CYS A 23 8.44 -5.27 -0.37
C CYS A 23 9.34 -5.77 0.77
N LYS A 24 8.77 -6.51 1.74
CA LYS A 24 9.49 -7.11 2.86
C LYS A 24 10.49 -8.16 2.39
N GLN A 25 10.08 -9.04 1.48
CA GLN A 25 10.92 -10.09 0.92
C GLN A 25 12.10 -9.52 0.13
N GLU A 26 11.84 -8.52 -0.71
CA GLU A 26 12.87 -7.92 -1.55
C GLU A 26 13.90 -7.11 -0.76
N ASN A 27 13.44 -6.35 0.23
CA ASN A 27 14.30 -5.42 0.98
C ASN A 27 14.83 -6.00 2.30
N LEU A 28 14.41 -7.22 2.68
CA LEU A 28 14.83 -7.93 3.89
C LEU A 28 14.84 -7.05 5.15
N THR A 29 13.83 -6.18 5.28
CA THR A 29 13.82 -5.20 6.37
C THR A 29 13.80 -5.92 7.72
N ARG A 30 14.37 -5.29 8.76
CA ARG A 30 14.45 -5.88 10.11
C ARG A 30 13.07 -6.27 10.67
N PRO A 31 12.99 -7.22 11.62
CA PRO A 31 11.74 -7.53 12.32
C PRO A 31 11.05 -6.26 12.83
N GLY A 32 9.73 -6.17 12.68
CA GLY A 32 8.95 -4.99 13.05
C GLY A 32 8.99 -3.80 12.07
N VAL A 33 9.93 -3.78 11.12
CA VAL A 33 10.04 -2.70 10.12
C VAL A 33 9.26 -3.06 8.86
N TRP A 34 8.32 -2.19 8.46
CA TRP A 34 7.51 -2.32 7.24
C TRP A 34 7.50 -1.00 6.48
N TRP A 35 8.11 -0.98 5.30
CA TRP A 35 8.19 0.23 4.45
C TRP A 35 6.92 0.47 3.62
N ASN A 36 6.13 -0.57 3.40
CA ASN A 36 4.85 -0.51 2.72
C ASN A 36 3.77 -1.07 3.65
N LYS A 37 2.59 -0.45 3.66
CA LYS A 37 1.44 -0.85 4.48
C LYS A 37 0.16 -0.68 3.68
N ILE A 38 -0.88 -1.43 4.03
CA ILE A 38 -2.25 -1.15 3.60
C ILE A 38 -2.98 -0.55 4.79
N LEU A 39 -3.62 0.60 4.57
CA LEU A 39 -4.54 1.22 5.52
C LEU A 39 -5.97 0.86 5.12
N GLU A 40 -6.76 0.45 6.10
CA GLU A 40 -8.19 0.21 5.93
C GLU A 40 -8.93 1.47 6.39
N LEU A 41 -9.63 2.10 5.46
CA LEU A 41 -10.42 3.31 5.73
C LEU A 41 -11.88 2.99 5.53
N GLU A 42 -12.64 2.97 6.62
CA GLU A 42 -14.09 2.90 6.58
C GLU A 42 -14.65 4.28 6.23
N SER A 43 -15.44 4.35 5.16
CA SER A 43 -16.03 5.59 4.69
C SER A 43 -17.53 5.58 4.99
N GLU A 44 -17.94 6.40 5.97
CA GLU A 44 -19.36 6.57 6.32
C GLU A 44 -20.19 7.08 5.13
N THR A 45 -19.59 7.88 4.25
CA THR A 45 -20.27 8.46 3.09
C THR A 45 -20.45 7.49 1.92
N LEU A 46 -19.58 6.48 1.80
CA LEU A 46 -19.60 5.52 0.70
C LEU A 46 -20.11 4.14 1.12
N ASP A 47 -20.39 3.95 2.42
CA ASP A 47 -20.80 2.67 3.02
C ASP A 47 -19.87 1.51 2.57
N ARG A 48 -18.56 1.78 2.50
CA ARG A 48 -17.56 0.81 2.07
C ARG A 48 -16.21 1.02 2.73
N ILE A 49 -15.47 -0.07 2.87
CA ILE A 49 -14.05 -0.06 3.25
C ILE A 49 -13.21 0.18 2.00
N THR A 50 -12.31 1.16 2.07
CA THR A 50 -11.32 1.45 1.02
C THR A 50 -9.92 1.13 1.52
N TYR A 51 -9.16 0.39 0.71
CA TYR A 51 -7.79 -0.01 1.03
C TYR A 51 -6.78 0.93 0.38
N VAL A 52 -5.99 1.64 1.19
CA VAL A 52 -4.97 2.59 0.72
C VAL A 52 -3.58 2.02 0.91
N ARG A 53 -2.83 1.92 -0.19
CA ARG A 53 -1.39 1.62 -0.12
C ARG A 53 -0.65 2.83 0.44
N HIS A 54 -0.10 2.69 1.63
CA HIS A 54 0.66 3.73 2.30
C HIS A 54 2.15 3.36 2.34
N ALA A 55 2.91 3.95 1.43
CA ALA A 55 4.37 3.82 1.32
C ALA A 55 4.99 5.23 1.17
N CYS A 56 6.32 5.29 1.11
CA CYS A 56 7.03 6.54 0.81
C CYS A 56 6.55 7.14 -0.54
N MET A 57 6.19 8.42 -0.54
CA MET A 57 5.66 9.12 -1.72
C MET A 57 6.75 9.65 -2.67
N HIS A 58 8.03 9.43 -2.33
CA HIS A 58 9.20 9.95 -3.03
C HIS A 58 9.06 11.45 -3.33
#